data_AF-A0A351YYD9-F1
#
_entry.id   AF-A0A351YYD9-F1
#
_cell.length_a   1.000
_cell.length_b   1.000
_cell.length_c   1.000
_cell.angle_alpha   90.00
_cell.angle_beta   90.00
_cell.angle_gamma   90.00
#
_symmetry.space_group_name_H-M   'P 1'
#
loop_
_entity.id
_entity.type
_entity.pdbx_description
1 polymer ?
#
loop_
_entity_poly.entity_id
_entity_poly.type
_entity_poly.pdbx_seq_one_letter_code
_entity_poly.pdbx_strand_id
1 'polypeptide(L)' 'MEFDEFTAGENDSGRRLDRVLKIMLRDFEGVNIFSALRKKLILVNGRKAEASYKVNCGDKIKIASFLLEK' A
#
# COMPACT_ATOMS: atom_id res chain seq x y z
N MET A 1 14.92 5.91 -5.79
CA MET A 1 13.48 5.59 -6.00
C MET A 1 12.76 6.24 -4.85
N GLU A 2 11.90 7.22 -5.14
CA GLU A 2 11.15 7.94 -4.12
C GLU A 2 9.88 7.16 -3.75
N PHE A 3 9.49 7.28 -2.48
CA PHE A 3 8.31 6.63 -1.92
C PHE A 3 7.53 7.63 -1.09
N ASP A 4 6.23 7.65 -1.30
CA ASP A 4 5.27 8.35 -0.44
C ASP A 4 4.89 7.44 0.73
N GLU A 5 4.92 7.98 1.95
CA GLU A 5 4.58 7.27 3.17
C GLU A 5 3.17 7.67 3.64
N PHE A 6 2.34 6.65 3.86
CA PHE A 6 1.00 6.76 4.43
C PHE A 6 0.98 6.02 5.76
N THR A 7 0.30 6.58 6.76
CA THR A 7 0.10 5.90 8.05
C THR A 7 -1.31 5.37 8.12
N ALA A 8 -1.45 4.08 8.40
CA ALA A 8 -2.76 3.46 8.58
C ALA A 8 -3.41 3.96 9.89
N GLY A 9 -4.64 4.47 9.78
CA GLY A 9 -5.42 4.89 10.95
C GLY A 9 -6.18 3.73 11.61
N GLU A 10 -6.88 4.02 12.71
CA GLU A 10 -7.71 3.03 13.42
C GLU A 10 -8.78 2.40 12.52
N ASN A 11 -9.34 3.18 11.59
CA ASN A 11 -10.38 2.71 10.65
C ASN A 11 -9.88 1.65 9.66
N ASP A 12 -8.57 1.56 9.44
CA ASP A 12 -7.97 0.57 8.55
C ASP A 12 -7.42 -0.65 9.31
N SER A 13 -7.41 -0.59 10.64
CA SER A 13 -6.97 -1.69 11.50
C SER A 13 -7.83 -2.94 11.28
N GLY A 14 -7.18 -4.09 11.15
CA GLY A 14 -7.81 -5.39 10.90
C GLY A 14 -8.24 -5.61 9.44
N ARG A 15 -8.12 -4.60 8.56
CA ARG A 15 -8.42 -4.76 7.12
C ARG A 15 -7.26 -5.41 6.39
N ARG A 16 -7.58 -6.11 5.31
CA ARG A 16 -6.58 -6.65 4.39
C ARG A 16 -5.91 -5.53 3.61
N LEU A 17 -4.59 -5.64 3.44
CA LEU A 17 -3.77 -4.66 2.73
C LEU A 17 -4.26 -4.45 1.29
N ASP A 18 -4.65 -5.51 0.58
CA ASP A 18 -5.18 -5.37 -0.79
C ASP A 18 -6.41 -4.47 -0.86
N ARG A 19 -7.27 -4.52 0.15
CA ARG A 19 -8.49 -3.71 0.21
C ARG A 19 -8.16 -2.26 0.52
N VAL A 20 -7.24 -2.03 1.45
CA VAL A 20 -6.76 -0.67 1.79
C VAL A 20 -6.10 -0.04 0.56
N LEU A 21 -5.19 -0.76 -0.09
CA LEU A 21 -4.52 -0.29 -1.31
C LEU A 21 -5.50 -0.04 -2.46
N LYS A 22 -6.54 -0.87 -2.63
CA LYS A 22 -7.57 -0.64 -3.66
C LYS A 22 -8.40 0.63 -3.42
N ILE A 23 -8.54 1.05 -2.17
CA ILE A 23 -9.21 2.32 -1.84
C ILE A 23 -8.25 3.48 -2.05
N MET A 24 -7.02 3.38 -1.54
CA MET A 24 -5.99 4.42 -1.69
C MET A 24 -5.62 4.68 -3.16
N LEU A 25 -5.55 3.61 -3.96
CA LEU A 25 -5.16 3.68 -5.37
C LEU A 25 -6.37 3.78 -6.31
N ARG A 26 -7.56 4.08 -5.80
CA ARG A 26 -8.79 4.12 -6.61
C ARG A 26 -8.70 5.12 -7.76
N ASP A 27 -8.04 6.25 -7.53
CA ASP A 27 -7.92 7.35 -8.50
C ASP A 27 -6.75 7.15 -9.48
N PHE A 28 -5.94 6.10 -9.30
CA PHE A 28 -4.79 5.78 -10.14
C PHE A 28 -5.10 4.54 -10.99
N GLU A 29 -5.57 4.77 -12.22
CA GLU A 29 -5.83 3.70 -13.17
C GLU A 29 -4.53 2.98 -13.59
N GLY A 30 -4.58 1.66 -13.74
CA GLY A 30 -3.45 0.85 -14.22
C GLY A 30 -2.51 0.30 -13.15
N VAL A 31 -2.66 0.69 -11.87
CA VAL A 31 -1.84 0.12 -10.79
C VAL A 31 -2.28 -1.30 -10.44
N ASN A 32 -1.46 -2.29 -10.82
CA ASN A 32 -1.67 -3.67 -10.40
C ASN A 32 -1.06 -3.89 -9.00
N ILE A 33 -1.90 -3.88 -7.96
CA ILE A 33 -1.54 -4.05 -6.55
C ILE A 33 -0.66 -5.29 -6.32
N PHE A 34 -1.03 -6.45 -6.90
CA PHE A 34 -0.29 -7.70 -6.70
C PHE A 34 1.12 -7.62 -7.31
N SER A 35 1.24 -7.04 -8.51
CA SER A 35 2.52 -6.82 -9.17
C SER A 35 3.39 -5.83 -8.38
N ALA A 36 2.80 -4.76 -7.86
CA ALA A 36 3.50 -3.75 -7.07
C ALA A 36 4.05 -4.33 -5.75
N LEU A 37 3.25 -5.12 -5.03
CA LEU A 37 3.68 -5.84 -3.82
C LEU A 37 4.80 -6.85 -4.13
N ARG A 38 4.69 -7.62 -5.22
CA ARG A 38 5.72 -8.59 -5.62
C ARG A 38 7.04 -7.91 -5.96
N LYS A 39 6.98 -6.77 -6.67
CA LYS A 39 8.14 -5.96 -7.10
C LYS A 39 8.74 -5.07 -6.00
N LYS A 40 8.22 -5.12 -4.77
CA LYS A 40 8.65 -4.25 -3.64
C LYS A 40 8.44 -2.75 -3.92
N LEU A 41 7.46 -2.42 -4.75
CA LEU A 41 7.04 -1.03 -5.00
C LEU A 41 6.09 -0.53 -3.90
N ILE A 42 5.49 -1.46 -3.16
CA ILE A 42 4.70 -1.16 -1.97
C ILE A 42 5.31 -1.93 -0.80
N LEU A 43 5.58 -1.23 0.30
CA LEU A 43 6.18 -1.77 1.52
C LEU A 43 5.31 -1.41 2.72
N VAL A 44 5.27 -2.28 3.71
CA VAL A 44 4.62 -2.01 5.00
C VAL A 44 5.69 -2.10 6.08
N ASN A 45 5.83 -1.05 6.90
CA ASN A 45 6.87 -0.91 7.91
C ASN A 45 8.29 -1.18 7.37
N GLY A 46 8.54 -0.76 6.12
CA GLY A 46 9.81 -0.97 5.42
C GLY A 46 10.06 -2.40 4.93
N ARG A 47 9.08 -3.30 5.03
CA ARG A 47 9.19 -4.70 4.61
C ARG A 47 8.20 -5.03 3.49
N LYS A 48 8.52 -6.04 2.69
CA LYS A 48 7.57 -6.59 1.72
C LYS A 48 6.39 -7.19 2.47
N ALA A 49 5.18 -6.85 2.05
CA ALA A 49 3.95 -7.40 2.59
C ALA A 49 3.19 -8.21 1.53
N GLU A 50 2.35 -9.12 1.99
CA GLU A 50 1.42 -9.86 1.13
C GLU A 50 0.08 -9.13 1.04
N ALA A 51 -0.67 -9.38 -0.03
CA ALA A 51 -2.02 -8.84 -0.20
C ALA A 51 -2.95 -9.19 0.97
N SER A 52 -2.77 -10.38 1.55
CA SER A 52 -3.52 -10.90 2.71
C SER A 52 -3.11 -10.31 4.05
N TYR A 53 -2.04 -9.51 4.11
CA TYR A 53 -1.57 -8.88 5.35
C TYR A 53 -2.70 -8.06 5.99
N LYS A 54 -2.90 -8.22 7.30
CA LYS A 54 -3.85 -7.40 8.06
C LYS A 54 -3.13 -6.15 8.54
N VAL A 55 -3.58 -5.02 8.03
CA VAL A 55 -3.08 -3.69 8.41
C VAL A 55 -3.46 -3.42 9.86
N ASN A 56 -2.53 -2.88 10.64
CA ASN A 56 -2.78 -2.42 11.99
C ASN A 56 -2.69 -0.90 12.04
N CYS A 57 -3.38 -0.29 13.00
CA CYS A 57 -3.23 1.14 13.27
C CYS A 57 -1.75 1.48 13.53
N GLY A 58 -1.24 2.53 12.88
CA GLY A 58 0.15 2.95 12.95
C GLY A 58 1.09 2.28 11.95
N ASP A 59 0.61 1.31 11.16
CA ASP A 59 1.42 0.72 10.08
C ASP A 59 1.78 1.79 9.04
N LYS A 60 3.07 1.82 8.66
CA LYS A 60 3.60 2.73 7.65
C LYS A 60 3.61 2.06 6.29
N ILE A 61 2.72 2.47 5.41
CA ILE A 61 2.61 1.98 4.05
C ILE A 61 3.39 2.92 3.13
N LYS A 62 4.43 2.42 2.49
CA LYS A 62 5.22 3.17 1.50
C LYS A 62 4.83 2.72 0.10
N ILE A 63 4.53 3.66 -0.78
CA ILE A 63 4.18 3.42 -2.18
C ILE A 63 5.16 4.20 -3.05
N ALA A 64 5.74 3.55 -4.05
CA ALA A 64 6.67 4.23 -4.95
C ALA A 64 5.96 5.37 -5.70
N SER A 65 6.52 6.57 -5.67
CA SER A 65 5.83 7.81 -6.09
C SER A 65 5.34 7.77 -7.53
N PHE A 66 6.06 7.09 -8.43
CA PHE A 66 5.66 6.93 -9.84
C PHE A 66 4.38 6.09 -10.04
N LEU A 67 3.94 5.32 -9.03
CA LEU A 67 2.64 4.64 -9.06
C LEU A 67 1.48 5.58 -8.74
N LEU A 68 1.79 6.77 -8.19
CA LEU A 68 0.86 7.84 -7.85
C LEU A 68 0.95 8.99 -8.87
N GLU A 69 1.70 8.82 -9.96
CA GLU A 69 1.73 9.76 -11.07
C GLU A 69 0.63 9.39 -12.08
N LYS A 70 -0.06 10.40 -12.59
CA LYS A 70 -1.21 10.26 -13.51
C LYS A 70 -0.79 10.38 -14.96
#